data_AF-A0A822IIH5-F1
#
_entry.id   AF-A0A822IIH5-F1
#
_cell.length_a   1.000
_cell.length_b   1.000
_cell.length_c   1.000
_cell.angle_alpha   90.00
_cell.angle_beta   90.00
_cell.angle_gamma   90.00
#
_symmetry.space_group_name_H-M   'P 1'
#
loop_
_entity.id
_entity.type
_entity.pdbx_description
1 polymer ?
#
loop_
_entity_poly.entity_id
_entity_poly.type
_entity_poly.pdbx_seq_one_letter_code
_entity_poly.pdbx_strand_id
1 'polypeptide(L)'
;MSFIKMLSVAAAAAFLFVSFFPASAMSAGEKIAVLPWKVNASGDVDYIRAAMPDMLATRLGQGRSEIIRPDQAGRAVTDKKAELNDAGAFEAGKALKADYVLYGSLTIFGNAVSMDARLININTGDAAPFASKGTGIESIIGLVDKLSTDVNSHLNPPPAPVAVQPGVPVAVPAAIPAPAAAGKDGGFIIKADKSKEQPVLWKGRDIDGMFVAMTAADLDKDGVKELFLISGNVLAISKYGADGMEVIKEIKDSRSQNIAITSIDSDNDGAIEVYVSRVSGGKPASAMLEYKGGAYSITASNIDWMLRAISVEGKEPVLVGQRLRTIDGFFGDLKKLRKEGDGLKEVSSFEVELPKNVNIFGFEAFSLTGGATELAALDSRQYLTLYSPKNEGRGWAQSYKSADYYGGTLNLMKLREAGNGPESAPISIEGRFFSADMDGDGKKELIIKKNTPGGLGRSADVPASFKTGEIISLSWDAVGGTTSENWRTKQVEGYISDFFIDDLDGDGNQEVTMLVVTGTERLFGTLKSYILSHRISL
;
A
#
# COMPACT_ATOMS: atom_id res chain seq x y z
N MET A 1 -6.86 -77.13 52.11
CA MET A 1 -5.49 -76.66 52.46
C MET A 1 -4.81 -76.28 51.16
N SER A 2 -4.25 -75.07 51.09
CA SER A 2 -3.87 -74.36 49.86
C SER A 2 -5.03 -73.96 48.93
N PHE A 3 -4.94 -72.74 48.42
CA PHE A 3 -5.98 -71.98 47.71
C PHE A 3 -5.46 -71.60 46.30
N ILE A 4 -6.34 -71.03 45.46
CA ILE A 4 -6.03 -70.35 44.18
C ILE A 4 -5.76 -71.26 42.96
N LYS A 5 -6.81 -71.45 42.16
CA LYS A 5 -6.76 -71.47 40.69
C LYS A 5 -8.00 -70.74 40.17
N MET A 6 -7.85 -69.51 39.67
CA MET A 6 -8.86 -68.89 38.82
C MET A 6 -8.23 -67.88 37.85
N LEU A 7 -8.76 -67.91 36.64
CA LEU A 7 -8.30 -67.29 35.39
C LEU A 7 -7.95 -65.79 35.48
N SER A 8 -6.70 -65.47 35.13
CA SER A 8 -6.37 -64.81 33.85
C SER A 8 -7.19 -63.60 33.34
N VAL A 9 -7.53 -62.58 34.14
CA VAL A 9 -7.88 -61.23 33.63
C VAL A 9 -7.43 -60.12 34.58
N ALA A 10 -6.21 -59.57 34.43
CA ALA A 10 -5.77 -58.33 35.12
C ALA A 10 -4.44 -57.74 34.56
N ALA A 11 -4.37 -57.37 33.28
CA ALA A 11 -3.16 -56.72 32.71
C ALA A 11 -3.42 -55.84 31.46
N ALA A 12 -4.49 -55.05 31.43
CA ALA A 12 -4.74 -54.06 30.37
C ALA A 12 -5.76 -52.99 30.83
N ALA A 13 -5.33 -52.08 31.72
CA ALA A 13 -6.18 -51.00 32.23
C ALA A 13 -5.41 -49.69 32.47
N ALA A 14 -4.68 -49.25 31.45
CA ALA A 14 -4.10 -47.91 31.38
C ALA A 14 -4.07 -47.43 29.93
N PHE A 15 -4.44 -46.18 29.69
CA PHE A 15 -4.41 -45.48 28.40
C PHE A 15 -5.22 -46.10 27.24
N LEU A 16 -6.53 -45.80 27.22
CA LEU A 16 -7.24 -45.56 25.96
C LEU A 16 -8.31 -44.46 26.11
N PHE A 17 -7.89 -43.26 26.51
CA PHE A 17 -8.74 -42.07 26.38
C PHE A 17 -8.70 -41.64 24.90
N VAL A 18 -9.58 -42.20 24.08
CA VAL A 18 -9.74 -41.78 22.69
C VAL A 18 -10.35 -40.39 22.68
N SER A 19 -9.50 -39.39 22.46
CA SER A 19 -9.93 -38.02 22.19
C SER A 19 -10.76 -38.02 20.90
N PHE A 20 -12.08 -38.02 21.04
CA PHE A 20 -13.01 -37.63 19.99
C PHE A 20 -12.79 -36.13 19.71
N PHE A 21 -11.77 -35.82 18.91
CA PHE A 21 -11.78 -34.60 18.15
C PHE A 21 -12.98 -34.67 17.20
N PRO A 22 -13.94 -33.74 17.25
CA PRO A 22 -14.88 -33.61 16.15
C PRO A 22 -14.05 -33.31 14.92
N ALA A 23 -14.09 -34.22 13.93
CA ALA A 23 -13.58 -33.92 12.61
C ALA A 23 -14.46 -32.79 12.08
N SER A 24 -13.97 -31.55 12.18
CA SER A 24 -14.54 -30.41 11.49
C SER A 24 -14.48 -30.73 10.00
N ALA A 25 -15.60 -31.22 9.47
CA ALA A 25 -15.74 -31.43 8.04
C ALA A 25 -15.47 -30.09 7.38
N MET A 26 -14.36 -29.99 6.64
CA MET A 26 -14.24 -28.92 5.66
C MET A 26 -15.40 -29.11 4.71
N SER A 27 -16.42 -28.26 4.84
CA SER A 27 -17.51 -28.20 3.87
C SER A 27 -16.88 -28.07 2.50
N ALA A 28 -17.17 -29.02 1.62
CA ALA A 28 -16.89 -28.83 0.21
C ALA A 28 -17.58 -27.53 -0.24
N GLY A 29 -16.91 -26.78 -1.11
CA GLY A 29 -17.48 -25.56 -1.65
C GLY A 29 -18.71 -25.84 -2.51
N GLU A 30 -19.74 -25.01 -2.39
CA GLU A 30 -20.92 -25.09 -3.26
C GLU A 30 -20.50 -24.95 -4.73
N LYS A 31 -21.00 -25.82 -5.62
CA LYS A 31 -20.63 -25.80 -7.05
C LYS A 31 -21.46 -24.79 -7.82
N ILE A 32 -20.82 -23.78 -8.40
CA ILE A 32 -21.48 -22.75 -9.22
C ILE A 32 -21.11 -22.95 -10.68
N ALA A 33 -22.11 -23.06 -11.55
CA ALA A 33 -21.92 -22.95 -13.00
C ALA A 33 -22.23 -21.53 -13.48
N VAL A 34 -21.30 -20.92 -14.22
CA VAL A 34 -21.51 -19.64 -14.91
C VAL A 34 -21.87 -19.93 -16.36
N LEU A 35 -23.08 -19.57 -16.78
CA LEU A 35 -23.54 -19.79 -18.16
C LEU A 35 -23.02 -18.70 -19.12
N PRO A 36 -23.02 -18.96 -20.45
CA PRO A 36 -22.75 -17.93 -21.45
C PRO A 36 -23.65 -16.71 -21.26
N TRP A 37 -23.05 -15.51 -21.28
CA TRP A 37 -23.75 -14.27 -20.96
C TRP A 37 -24.36 -13.62 -22.20
N LYS A 38 -25.58 -13.10 -22.08
CA LYS A 38 -26.21 -12.34 -23.17
C LYS A 38 -25.64 -10.92 -23.20
N VAL A 39 -25.06 -10.49 -24.32
CA VAL A 39 -24.58 -9.11 -24.50
C VAL A 39 -25.44 -8.41 -25.55
N ASN A 40 -26.10 -7.31 -25.14
CA ASN A 40 -26.89 -6.42 -26.00
C ASN A 40 -26.14 -5.09 -26.14
N ALA A 41 -25.60 -4.78 -27.32
CA ALA A 41 -24.93 -3.51 -27.57
C ALA A 41 -25.05 -3.10 -29.05
N SER A 42 -24.93 -1.81 -29.32
CA SER A 42 -24.79 -1.25 -30.67
C SER A 42 -23.31 -1.02 -31.01
N GLY A 43 -22.62 -2.06 -31.45
CA GLY A 43 -21.19 -2.01 -31.81
C GLY A 43 -20.54 -3.39 -31.78
N ASP A 44 -19.24 -3.47 -32.11
CA ASP A 44 -18.45 -4.68 -31.91
C ASP A 44 -18.12 -4.85 -30.41
N VAL A 45 -18.69 -5.90 -29.82
CA VAL A 45 -18.55 -6.27 -28.41
C VAL A 45 -18.30 -7.76 -28.23
N ASP A 46 -17.89 -8.47 -29.29
CA ASP A 46 -17.77 -9.92 -29.23
C ASP A 46 -16.60 -10.36 -28.32
N TYR A 47 -15.60 -9.51 -28.12
CA TYR A 47 -14.59 -9.67 -27.08
C TYR A 47 -15.19 -9.68 -25.65
N ILE A 48 -16.21 -8.84 -25.38
CA ILE A 48 -16.92 -8.81 -24.10
C ILE A 48 -17.76 -10.08 -23.93
N ARG A 49 -18.46 -10.50 -24.99
CA ARG A 49 -19.26 -11.73 -25.02
C ARG A 49 -18.41 -12.97 -24.72
N ALA A 50 -17.18 -13.03 -25.22
CA ALA A 50 -16.25 -14.11 -24.97
C ALA A 50 -15.63 -14.05 -23.56
N ALA A 51 -15.17 -12.88 -23.10
CA ALA A 51 -14.41 -12.76 -21.85
C ALA A 51 -15.27 -12.79 -20.57
N MET A 52 -16.54 -12.36 -20.63
CA MET A 52 -17.35 -12.14 -19.43
C MET A 52 -17.62 -13.40 -18.58
N PRO A 53 -17.93 -14.59 -19.15
CA PRO A 53 -18.10 -15.81 -18.35
C PRO A 53 -16.82 -16.19 -17.60
N ASP A 54 -15.64 -16.02 -18.22
CA ASP A 54 -14.35 -16.30 -17.58
C ASP A 54 -13.99 -15.28 -16.48
N MET A 55 -14.32 -14.00 -16.69
CA MET A 55 -14.17 -12.96 -15.67
C MET A 55 -15.07 -13.23 -14.45
N LEU A 56 -16.34 -13.55 -14.67
CA LEU A 56 -17.29 -13.90 -13.61
C LEU A 56 -16.86 -15.18 -12.88
N ALA A 57 -16.49 -16.24 -13.60
CA ALA A 57 -15.98 -17.47 -13.02
C ALA A 57 -14.74 -17.23 -12.14
N THR A 58 -13.80 -16.42 -12.62
CA THR A 58 -12.57 -16.07 -11.89
C THR A 58 -12.88 -15.28 -10.61
N ARG A 59 -13.88 -14.39 -10.61
CA ARG A 59 -14.25 -13.59 -9.43
C ARG A 59 -15.10 -14.36 -8.42
N LEU A 60 -16.04 -15.17 -8.88
CA LEU A 60 -16.86 -16.01 -7.99
C LEU A 60 -15.99 -17.07 -7.30
N GLY A 61 -15.02 -17.65 -8.00
CA GLY A 61 -14.04 -18.60 -7.46
C GLY A 61 -13.06 -18.03 -6.43
N GLN A 62 -13.13 -16.73 -6.11
CA GLN A 62 -12.42 -16.14 -4.96
C GLN A 62 -13.17 -16.36 -3.64
N GLY A 63 -14.43 -16.82 -3.70
CA GLY A 63 -15.22 -17.22 -2.54
C GLY A 63 -14.90 -18.65 -2.06
N ARG A 64 -15.80 -19.23 -1.26
CA ARG A 64 -15.72 -20.63 -0.81
C ARG A 64 -16.29 -21.65 -1.83
N SER A 65 -16.59 -21.21 -3.05
CA SER A 65 -17.38 -21.97 -4.02
C SER A 65 -16.53 -22.59 -5.12
N GLU A 66 -16.83 -23.82 -5.53
CA GLU A 66 -16.14 -24.51 -6.62
C GLU A 66 -16.78 -24.10 -7.96
N ILE A 67 -16.00 -23.55 -8.90
CA ILE A 67 -16.55 -23.04 -10.15
C ILE A 67 -16.44 -24.07 -11.27
N ILE A 68 -17.59 -24.44 -11.85
CA ILE A 68 -17.64 -25.21 -13.10
C ILE A 68 -17.21 -24.29 -14.23
N ARG A 69 -16.18 -24.71 -14.98
CA ARG A 69 -15.54 -23.87 -15.99
C ARG A 69 -16.52 -23.44 -17.09
N PRO A 70 -16.47 -22.18 -17.58
CA PRO A 70 -17.39 -21.69 -18.59
C PRO A 70 -17.40 -22.47 -19.91
N ASP A 71 -16.30 -23.13 -20.29
CA ASP A 71 -16.25 -23.99 -21.48
C ASP A 71 -17.14 -25.24 -21.32
N GLN A 72 -17.20 -25.81 -20.12
CA GLN A 72 -18.05 -26.96 -19.81
C GLN A 72 -19.52 -26.52 -19.70
N ALA A 73 -19.77 -25.38 -19.07
CA ALA A 73 -21.11 -24.81 -18.96
C ALA A 73 -21.70 -24.43 -20.33
N GLY A 74 -20.91 -23.80 -21.20
CA GLY A 74 -21.32 -23.43 -22.56
C GLY A 74 -21.62 -24.64 -23.45
N ARG A 75 -20.87 -25.75 -23.31
CA ARG A 75 -21.19 -27.01 -23.99
C ARG A 75 -22.53 -27.59 -23.52
N ALA A 76 -22.78 -27.65 -22.22
CA ALA A 76 -24.04 -28.17 -21.69
C ALA A 76 -25.26 -27.38 -22.18
N VAL A 77 -25.15 -26.05 -22.32
CA VAL A 77 -26.21 -25.20 -22.91
C VAL A 77 -26.40 -25.51 -24.41
N THR A 78 -25.30 -25.66 -25.15
CA THR A 78 -25.30 -25.91 -26.61
C THR A 78 -25.86 -27.29 -26.95
N ASP A 79 -25.37 -28.34 -26.30
CA ASP A 79 -25.72 -29.75 -26.56
C ASP A 79 -27.21 -30.03 -26.23
N LYS A 80 -27.75 -29.33 -25.23
CA LYS A 80 -29.16 -29.39 -24.82
C LYS A 80 -30.09 -28.47 -25.63
N LYS A 81 -29.54 -27.54 -26.43
CA LYS A 81 -30.27 -26.39 -27.00
C LYS A 81 -31.05 -25.60 -25.93
N ALA A 82 -30.47 -25.45 -24.74
CA ALA A 82 -31.12 -24.75 -23.64
C ALA A 82 -31.18 -23.25 -23.91
N GLU A 83 -32.34 -22.64 -23.72
CA GLU A 83 -32.47 -21.18 -23.75
C GLU A 83 -31.85 -20.56 -22.49
N LEU A 84 -31.30 -19.35 -22.60
CA LEU A 84 -30.77 -18.57 -21.47
C LEU A 84 -31.92 -17.92 -20.68
N ASN A 85 -32.78 -18.75 -20.11
CA ASN A 85 -33.92 -18.42 -19.25
C ASN A 85 -33.91 -19.33 -18.01
N ASP A 86 -34.80 -19.09 -17.03
CA ASP A 86 -34.79 -19.85 -15.76
C ASP A 86 -34.88 -21.37 -15.96
N ALA A 87 -35.74 -21.83 -16.89
CA ALA A 87 -35.95 -23.25 -17.15
C ALA A 87 -34.73 -23.91 -17.82
N GLY A 88 -34.14 -23.25 -18.83
CA GLY A 88 -32.95 -23.74 -19.51
C GLY A 88 -31.70 -23.70 -18.62
N ALA A 89 -31.57 -22.67 -17.78
CA ALA A 89 -30.49 -22.55 -16.81
C ALA A 89 -30.58 -23.64 -15.72
N PHE A 90 -31.77 -23.94 -15.22
CA PHE A 90 -32.01 -25.04 -14.27
C PHE A 90 -31.67 -26.41 -14.86
N GLU A 91 -32.07 -26.69 -16.10
CA GLU A 91 -31.75 -27.96 -16.78
C GLU A 91 -30.25 -28.08 -17.13
N ALA A 92 -29.58 -26.97 -17.46
CA ALA A 92 -28.12 -26.93 -17.61
C ALA A 92 -27.41 -27.23 -16.27
N GLY A 93 -27.87 -26.65 -15.17
CA GLY A 93 -27.35 -26.90 -13.81
C GLY A 93 -27.42 -28.37 -13.41
N LYS A 94 -28.57 -29.02 -13.62
CA LYS A 94 -28.73 -30.46 -13.39
C LYS A 94 -27.77 -31.30 -14.24
N ALA A 95 -27.60 -30.96 -15.51
CA ALA A 95 -26.69 -31.68 -16.40
C ALA A 95 -25.22 -31.55 -15.96
N LEU A 96 -24.84 -30.37 -15.44
CA LEU A 96 -23.50 -30.07 -14.93
C LEU A 96 -23.24 -30.56 -13.50
N LYS A 97 -24.28 -30.99 -12.77
CA LYS A 97 -24.24 -31.28 -11.32
C LYS A 97 -23.75 -30.08 -10.50
N ALA A 98 -24.25 -28.90 -10.85
CA ALA A 98 -24.04 -27.68 -10.09
C ALA A 98 -25.06 -27.57 -8.94
N ASP A 99 -24.64 -27.00 -7.80
CA ASP A 99 -25.55 -26.61 -6.72
C ASP A 99 -26.27 -25.30 -7.06
N TYR A 100 -25.57 -24.38 -7.74
CA TYR A 100 -26.12 -23.13 -8.26
C TYR A 100 -25.74 -22.86 -9.71
N VAL A 101 -26.62 -22.13 -10.39
CA VAL A 101 -26.37 -21.62 -11.76
C VAL A 101 -26.52 -20.11 -11.77
N LEU A 102 -25.50 -19.41 -12.25
CA LEU A 102 -25.53 -17.97 -12.50
C LEU A 102 -25.63 -17.72 -14.01
N TYR A 103 -26.62 -16.93 -14.41
CA TYR A 103 -26.80 -16.48 -15.79
C TYR A 103 -27.37 -15.05 -15.83
N GLY A 104 -27.29 -14.38 -16.98
CA GLY A 104 -27.80 -13.01 -17.08
C GLY A 104 -27.53 -12.32 -18.43
N SER A 105 -27.70 -11.00 -18.42
CA SER A 105 -27.41 -10.12 -19.54
C SER A 105 -26.65 -8.86 -19.16
N LEU A 106 -25.78 -8.41 -20.06
CA LEU A 106 -25.21 -7.06 -20.08
C LEU A 106 -25.86 -6.26 -21.22
N THR A 107 -26.28 -5.04 -20.93
CA THR A 107 -26.84 -4.12 -21.92
C THR A 107 -26.04 -2.82 -21.94
N ILE A 108 -25.57 -2.42 -23.13
CA ILE A 108 -24.81 -1.20 -23.37
C ILE A 108 -25.62 -0.33 -24.33
N PHE A 109 -26.02 0.86 -23.90
CA PHE A 109 -26.81 1.80 -24.71
C PHE A 109 -26.24 3.21 -24.59
N GLY A 110 -25.60 3.70 -25.67
CA GLY A 110 -24.82 4.92 -25.63
C GLY A 110 -23.71 4.81 -24.58
N ASN A 111 -23.73 5.69 -23.58
CA ASN A 111 -22.77 5.67 -22.46
C ASN A 111 -23.29 4.92 -21.22
N ALA A 112 -24.51 4.37 -21.24
CA ALA A 112 -25.07 3.65 -20.09
C ALA A 112 -24.80 2.14 -20.21
N VAL A 113 -24.36 1.53 -19.11
CA VAL A 113 -24.16 0.09 -18.99
C VAL A 113 -25.03 -0.45 -17.86
N SER A 114 -25.84 -1.48 -18.12
CA SER A 114 -26.55 -2.23 -17.08
C SER A 114 -26.22 -3.70 -17.14
N MET A 115 -26.16 -4.34 -15.98
CA MET A 115 -25.99 -5.78 -15.86
C MET A 115 -27.10 -6.34 -14.96
N ASP A 116 -27.78 -7.34 -15.47
CA ASP A 116 -28.91 -8.02 -14.84
C ASP A 116 -28.58 -9.51 -14.78
N ALA A 117 -28.68 -10.12 -13.61
CA ALA A 117 -28.26 -11.50 -13.36
C ALA A 117 -29.26 -12.24 -12.46
N ARG A 118 -29.29 -13.58 -12.58
CA ARG A 118 -30.09 -14.48 -11.77
C ARG A 118 -29.26 -15.67 -11.34
N LEU A 119 -29.30 -15.95 -10.04
CA LEU A 119 -28.69 -17.11 -9.40
C LEU A 119 -29.79 -18.10 -9.03
N ILE A 120 -29.77 -19.30 -9.60
CA ILE A 120 -30.75 -20.36 -9.32
C ILE A 120 -30.10 -21.42 -8.44
N ASN A 121 -30.74 -21.80 -7.34
CA ASN A 121 -30.40 -22.98 -6.56
C ASN A 121 -31.00 -24.22 -7.22
N ILE A 122 -30.17 -25.20 -7.62
CA ILE A 122 -30.62 -26.39 -8.36
C ILE A 122 -31.32 -27.42 -7.45
N ASN A 123 -31.08 -27.36 -6.13
CA ASN A 123 -31.66 -28.26 -5.15
C ASN A 123 -33.05 -27.80 -4.68
N THR A 124 -33.30 -26.49 -4.56
CA THR A 124 -34.61 -25.94 -4.13
C THR A 124 -35.46 -25.40 -5.29
N GLY A 125 -34.83 -24.95 -6.38
CA GLY A 125 -35.48 -24.23 -7.48
C GLY A 125 -35.65 -22.73 -7.24
N ASP A 126 -35.18 -22.19 -6.11
CA ASP A 126 -35.25 -20.77 -5.80
C ASP A 126 -34.31 -19.94 -6.70
N ALA A 127 -34.74 -18.73 -7.07
CA ALA A 127 -33.99 -17.85 -7.96
C ALA A 127 -33.85 -16.42 -7.38
N ALA A 128 -32.62 -16.00 -7.10
CA ALA A 128 -32.27 -14.68 -6.59
C ALA A 128 -31.87 -13.71 -7.73
N PRO A 129 -32.51 -12.54 -7.88
CA PRO A 129 -32.14 -11.54 -8.87
C PRO A 129 -31.07 -10.57 -8.36
N PHE A 130 -30.16 -10.18 -9.24
CA PHE A 130 -29.13 -9.16 -9.00
C PHE A 130 -29.12 -8.15 -10.15
N ALA A 131 -28.96 -6.87 -9.85
CA ALA A 131 -28.89 -5.81 -10.86
C ALA A 131 -27.86 -4.74 -10.47
N SER A 132 -27.14 -4.23 -11.46
CA SER A 132 -26.17 -3.13 -11.31
C SER A 132 -26.13 -2.25 -12.56
N LYS A 133 -25.73 -0.98 -12.38
CA LYS A 133 -25.65 0.02 -13.45
C LYS A 133 -24.36 0.82 -13.31
N GLY A 134 -23.79 1.19 -14.44
CA GLY A 134 -22.58 1.99 -14.57
C GLY A 134 -22.62 2.88 -15.81
N THR A 135 -21.56 3.66 -15.98
CA THR A 135 -21.37 4.58 -17.10
C THR A 135 -20.06 4.22 -17.78
N GLY A 136 -20.04 4.16 -19.11
CA GLY A 136 -18.88 3.77 -19.91
C GLY A 136 -18.56 2.27 -19.87
N ILE A 137 -17.90 1.78 -20.92
CA ILE A 137 -17.52 0.37 -21.09
C ILE A 137 -16.51 -0.07 -20.01
N GLU A 138 -15.69 0.87 -19.54
CA GLU A 138 -14.76 0.71 -18.42
C GLU A 138 -15.45 0.31 -17.11
N SER A 139 -16.72 0.66 -16.91
CA SER A 139 -17.46 0.28 -15.70
C SER A 139 -17.79 -1.21 -15.61
N ILE A 140 -17.73 -1.96 -16.72
CA ILE A 140 -18.09 -3.40 -16.76
C ILE A 140 -17.29 -4.21 -15.74
N ILE A 141 -16.02 -3.89 -15.53
CA ILE A 141 -15.17 -4.57 -14.53
C ILE A 141 -15.73 -4.36 -13.12
N GLY A 142 -16.08 -3.12 -12.76
CA GLY A 142 -16.69 -2.80 -11.46
C GLY A 142 -18.08 -3.41 -11.29
N LEU A 143 -18.86 -3.56 -12.36
CA LEU A 143 -20.15 -4.23 -12.33
C LEU A 143 -20.00 -5.74 -12.07
N VAL A 144 -19.01 -6.39 -12.72
CA VAL A 144 -18.65 -7.81 -12.50
C VAL A 144 -18.11 -8.04 -11.09
N ASP A 145 -17.25 -7.15 -10.58
CA ASP A 145 -16.76 -7.19 -9.20
C ASP A 145 -17.92 -7.11 -8.21
N LYS A 146 -18.83 -6.12 -8.38
CA LYS A 146 -20.03 -5.96 -7.53
C LYS A 146 -20.95 -7.17 -7.56
N LEU A 147 -21.29 -7.70 -8.74
CA LEU A 147 -22.15 -8.89 -8.86
C LEU A 147 -21.53 -10.10 -8.15
N SER A 148 -20.21 -10.29 -8.28
CA SER A 148 -19.51 -11.39 -7.62
C SER A 148 -19.52 -11.25 -6.09
N THR A 149 -19.37 -10.02 -5.58
CA THR A 149 -19.53 -9.71 -4.15
C THR A 149 -20.95 -9.93 -3.66
N ASP A 150 -21.96 -9.44 -4.38
CA ASP A 150 -23.38 -9.60 -4.03
C ASP A 150 -23.78 -11.09 -4.02
N VAL A 151 -23.36 -11.88 -5.02
CA VAL A 151 -23.62 -13.34 -5.10
C VAL A 151 -22.91 -14.09 -3.97
N ASN A 152 -21.63 -13.84 -3.72
CA ASN A 152 -20.89 -14.50 -2.64
C ASN A 152 -21.47 -14.17 -1.25
N SER A 153 -21.98 -12.95 -1.06
CA SER A 153 -22.62 -12.50 0.18
C SER A 153 -24.03 -13.09 0.36
N HIS A 154 -24.73 -13.40 -0.74
CA HIS A 154 -26.00 -14.12 -0.71
C HIS A 154 -25.83 -15.61 -0.38
N LEU A 155 -24.80 -16.25 -0.92
CA LEU A 155 -24.47 -17.66 -0.64
C LEU A 155 -23.88 -17.86 0.77
N ASN A 156 -23.03 -16.94 1.21
CA ASN A 156 -22.39 -16.98 2.52
C ASN A 156 -22.73 -15.71 3.32
N PRO A 157 -23.98 -15.55 3.79
CA PRO A 157 -24.35 -14.42 4.63
C PRO A 157 -23.50 -14.42 5.91
N PRO A 158 -22.97 -13.27 6.34
CA PRO A 158 -22.19 -13.19 7.57
C PRO A 158 -23.04 -13.64 8.78
N PRO A 159 -22.43 -14.31 9.79
CA PRO A 159 -23.18 -14.82 10.93
C PRO A 159 -23.91 -13.68 11.63
N ALA A 160 -25.21 -13.87 11.86
CA ALA A 160 -26.05 -12.85 12.48
C ALA A 160 -25.51 -12.45 13.86
N PRO A 161 -25.48 -11.15 14.21
CA PRO A 161 -25.08 -10.73 15.54
C PRO A 161 -26.02 -11.33 16.59
N VAL A 162 -25.44 -11.95 17.61
CA VAL A 162 -26.19 -12.53 18.73
C VAL A 162 -26.96 -11.43 19.45
N ALA A 163 -28.30 -11.53 19.44
CA ALA A 163 -29.17 -10.55 20.04
C ALA A 163 -29.03 -10.56 21.58
N VAL A 164 -28.60 -9.44 22.14
CA VAL A 164 -28.63 -9.20 23.60
C VAL A 164 -30.09 -8.99 24.01
N GLN A 165 -30.58 -9.76 24.98
CA GLN A 165 -31.95 -9.63 25.47
C GLN A 165 -32.14 -8.30 26.25
N PRO A 166 -33.29 -7.61 26.12
CA PRO A 166 -33.56 -6.39 26.87
C PRO A 166 -33.69 -6.66 28.38
N GLY A 167 -32.81 -6.07 29.17
CA GLY A 167 -32.95 -5.97 30.62
C GLY A 167 -34.01 -4.94 31.03
N VAL A 168 -34.63 -5.14 32.19
CA VAL A 168 -35.72 -4.32 32.75
C VAL A 168 -35.36 -2.83 32.92
N PRO A 169 -36.32 -1.90 32.76
CA PRO A 169 -36.07 -0.47 32.89
C PRO A 169 -35.91 -0.06 34.37
N VAL A 170 -34.76 0.52 34.71
CA VAL A 170 -34.55 1.23 35.98
C VAL A 170 -34.84 2.72 35.77
N ALA A 171 -35.60 3.32 36.69
CA ALA A 171 -36.09 4.69 36.57
C ALA A 171 -34.99 5.75 36.61
N VAL A 172 -35.20 6.84 35.88
CA VAL A 172 -34.31 8.01 35.81
C VAL A 172 -34.62 8.99 36.95
N PRO A 173 -33.64 9.37 37.80
CA PRO A 173 -33.69 10.60 38.58
C PRO A 173 -33.23 11.79 37.72
N ALA A 174 -33.89 12.94 37.86
CA ALA A 174 -33.62 14.11 37.05
C ALA A 174 -32.32 14.85 37.44
N ALA A 175 -31.65 15.39 36.42
CA ALA A 175 -30.70 16.51 36.37
C ALA A 175 -29.98 16.96 37.67
N ILE A 176 -28.65 16.84 37.64
CA ILE A 176 -27.70 17.69 38.38
C ILE A 176 -26.98 18.58 37.33
N PRO A 177 -26.77 19.89 37.58
CA PRO A 177 -26.34 20.84 36.55
C PRO A 177 -24.87 20.65 36.14
N ALA A 178 -24.56 21.00 34.88
CA ALA A 178 -23.21 20.92 34.33
C ALA A 178 -22.28 22.01 34.89
N PRO A 179 -21.02 21.64 35.25
CA PRO A 179 -19.91 22.57 35.30
C PRO A 179 -18.94 22.34 34.13
N ALA A 180 -18.62 23.44 33.44
CA ALA A 180 -17.40 23.73 32.66
C ALA A 180 -16.90 22.75 31.58
N ALA A 181 -16.69 23.32 30.39
CA ALA A 181 -16.13 22.65 29.23
C ALA A 181 -14.67 22.19 29.38
N ALA A 182 -14.40 20.98 28.87
CA ALA A 182 -13.18 20.65 28.15
C ALA A 182 -13.59 19.78 26.94
N GLY A 183 -13.16 20.14 25.73
CA GLY A 183 -13.36 19.33 24.51
C GLY A 183 -12.24 18.30 24.31
N LYS A 184 -12.19 17.41 23.32
CA LYS A 184 -13.09 16.95 22.22
C LYS A 184 -12.46 15.64 21.67
N ASP A 185 -13.10 14.68 21.00
CA ASP A 185 -14.52 14.28 20.84
C ASP A 185 -14.57 12.72 20.69
N GLY A 186 -13.69 12.00 21.40
CA GLY A 186 -13.26 10.59 21.22
C GLY A 186 -14.30 9.47 21.35
N GLY A 187 -15.27 9.43 20.44
CA GLY A 187 -16.20 8.31 20.29
C GLY A 187 -15.65 7.18 19.41
N PHE A 188 -15.98 5.92 19.73
CA PHE A 188 -15.68 4.73 18.92
C PHE A 188 -16.27 4.78 17.49
N ILE A 189 -17.18 5.71 17.22
CA ILE A 189 -17.76 5.97 15.90
C ILE A 189 -17.14 7.24 15.32
N ILE A 190 -16.16 7.09 14.44
CA ILE A 190 -15.65 8.19 13.61
C ILE A 190 -16.75 8.61 12.64
N LYS A 191 -17.28 9.82 12.79
CA LYS A 191 -18.20 10.43 11.83
C LYS A 191 -17.40 11.28 10.86
N ALA A 192 -17.71 11.20 9.57
CA ALA A 192 -17.13 12.09 8.57
C ALA A 192 -17.52 13.53 8.87
N ASP A 193 -16.57 14.34 9.34
CA ASP A 193 -16.77 15.77 9.57
C ASP A 193 -16.84 16.49 8.22
N LYS A 194 -18.03 16.99 7.88
CA LYS A 194 -18.27 17.77 6.65
C LYS A 194 -17.97 19.27 6.83
N SER A 195 -17.51 19.71 8.01
CA SER A 195 -17.36 21.13 8.34
C SER A 195 -15.93 21.68 8.21
N LYS A 196 -14.93 20.82 7.94
CA LYS A 196 -13.53 21.23 7.72
C LYS A 196 -13.06 20.85 6.31
N GLU A 197 -13.40 21.66 5.32
CA GLU A 197 -12.69 21.63 4.05
C GLU A 197 -11.29 22.25 4.22
N GLN A 198 -10.30 21.42 4.54
CA GLN A 198 -8.90 21.86 4.46
C GLN A 198 -8.58 22.20 3.00
N PRO A 199 -8.11 23.43 2.70
CA PRO A 199 -7.82 23.85 1.34
C PRO A 199 -6.62 23.08 0.80
N VAL A 200 -6.70 22.68 -0.47
CA VAL A 200 -5.49 22.34 -1.24
C VAL A 200 -4.74 23.66 -1.40
N LEU A 201 -3.55 23.80 -0.81
CA LEU A 201 -2.74 25.00 -1.04
C LEU A 201 -2.42 25.10 -2.53
N TRP A 202 -1.93 23.99 -3.08
CA TRP A 202 -1.46 23.97 -4.45
C TRP A 202 -1.36 22.55 -5.02
N LYS A 203 -1.80 22.41 -6.29
CA LYS A 203 -1.54 21.24 -7.14
C LYS A 203 -0.75 21.71 -8.36
N GLY A 204 0.42 21.11 -8.57
CA GLY A 204 1.25 21.36 -9.74
C GLY A 204 0.65 20.85 -11.05
N ARG A 205 1.17 21.36 -12.16
CA ARG A 205 0.89 20.83 -13.50
C ARG A 205 1.47 19.41 -13.62
N ASP A 206 0.87 18.60 -14.49
CA ASP A 206 1.46 17.33 -14.90
C ASP A 206 2.85 17.55 -15.52
N ILE A 207 3.81 16.73 -15.09
CA ILE A 207 5.15 16.58 -15.63
C ILE A 207 5.21 15.20 -16.27
N ASP A 208 5.72 15.09 -17.50
CA ASP A 208 5.81 13.79 -18.18
C ASP A 208 6.88 12.88 -17.54
N GLY A 209 6.57 11.60 -17.43
CA GLY A 209 7.42 10.58 -16.82
C GLY A 209 7.08 10.26 -15.38
N MET A 210 7.83 9.32 -14.81
CA MET A 210 7.66 8.84 -13.43
C MET A 210 8.78 9.39 -12.54
N PHE A 211 8.48 10.43 -11.76
CA PHE A 211 9.40 10.91 -10.73
C PHE A 211 9.27 10.05 -9.45
N VAL A 212 10.42 9.65 -8.91
CA VAL A 212 10.54 8.60 -7.87
C VAL A 212 10.89 9.13 -6.49
N ALA A 213 11.50 10.32 -6.40
CA ALA A 213 11.81 11.00 -5.15
C ALA A 213 12.01 12.51 -5.38
N MET A 214 11.87 13.30 -4.31
CA MET A 214 12.12 14.76 -4.33
C MET A 214 12.67 15.30 -3.01
N THR A 215 13.30 16.47 -3.01
CA THR A 215 13.67 17.20 -1.78
C THR A 215 13.57 18.71 -1.99
N ALA A 216 13.45 19.47 -0.91
CA ALA A 216 13.49 20.93 -0.92
C ALA A 216 14.81 21.45 -0.33
N ALA A 217 15.37 22.52 -0.88
CA ALA A 217 16.49 23.27 -0.29
C ALA A 217 16.67 24.63 -0.95
N ASP A 218 17.04 25.65 -0.17
CA ASP A 218 17.60 26.90 -0.68
C ASP A 218 19.10 26.67 -0.94
N LEU A 219 19.46 26.51 -2.23
CA LEU A 219 20.84 26.23 -2.63
C LEU A 219 21.59 27.48 -3.08
N ASP A 220 20.90 28.46 -3.65
CA ASP A 220 21.50 29.72 -4.10
C ASP A 220 21.55 30.82 -3.02
N LYS A 221 20.94 30.56 -1.86
CA LYS A 221 20.84 31.42 -0.67
C LYS A 221 20.01 32.69 -0.92
N ASP A 222 18.99 32.59 -1.78
CA ASP A 222 18.03 33.69 -2.02
C ASP A 222 16.88 33.76 -0.99
N GLY A 223 16.76 32.76 -0.11
CA GLY A 223 15.73 32.63 0.92
C GLY A 223 14.50 31.84 0.49
N VAL A 224 14.42 31.38 -0.77
CA VAL A 224 13.35 30.54 -1.30
C VAL A 224 13.91 29.14 -1.58
N LYS A 225 13.15 28.09 -1.25
CA LYS A 225 13.57 26.71 -1.50
C LYS A 225 13.30 26.30 -2.94
N GLU A 226 14.31 25.73 -3.60
CA GLU A 226 14.12 24.93 -4.81
C GLU A 226 13.57 23.54 -4.47
N LEU A 227 12.78 22.98 -5.39
CA LEU A 227 12.40 21.58 -5.42
C LEU A 227 13.28 20.81 -6.41
N PHE A 228 13.97 19.80 -5.90
CA PHE A 228 14.82 18.89 -6.66
C PHE A 228 14.10 17.56 -6.82
N LEU A 229 13.81 17.15 -8.05
CA LEU A 229 13.06 15.93 -8.36
C LEU A 229 13.86 15.00 -9.25
N ILE A 230 13.77 13.69 -9.00
CA ILE A 230 14.44 12.68 -9.81
C ILE A 230 13.49 11.70 -10.48
N SER A 231 13.77 11.38 -11.74
CA SER A 231 13.09 10.39 -12.58
C SER A 231 14.13 9.70 -13.45
N GLY A 232 14.17 8.37 -13.51
CA GLY A 232 15.08 7.64 -14.42
C GLY A 232 16.54 8.14 -14.37
N ASN A 233 16.96 8.87 -15.40
CA ASN A 233 18.29 9.50 -15.53
C ASN A 233 18.27 11.04 -15.44
N VAL A 234 17.12 11.64 -15.13
CA VAL A 234 16.86 13.09 -15.03
C VAL A 234 16.84 13.53 -13.56
N LEU A 235 17.53 14.63 -13.29
CA LEU A 235 17.35 15.50 -12.13
C LEU A 235 16.75 16.82 -12.63
N ALA A 236 15.54 17.14 -12.20
CA ALA A 236 14.88 18.42 -12.45
C ALA A 236 14.99 19.31 -11.21
N ILE A 237 15.25 20.60 -11.42
CA ILE A 237 15.31 21.63 -10.39
C ILE A 237 14.23 22.65 -10.75
N SER A 238 13.36 22.95 -9.79
CA SER A 238 12.19 23.80 -9.98
C SER A 238 12.11 24.85 -8.87
N LYS A 239 11.74 26.08 -9.18
CA LYS A 239 11.33 27.06 -8.16
C LYS A 239 9.80 27.11 -8.08
N TYR A 240 9.28 27.44 -6.91
CA TYR A 240 7.87 27.70 -6.68
C TYR A 240 7.55 29.15 -7.08
N GLY A 241 6.58 29.35 -7.96
CA GLY A 241 6.19 30.66 -8.48
C GLY A 241 4.67 30.87 -8.47
N ALA A 242 4.24 32.08 -8.83
CA ALA A 242 2.83 32.50 -8.77
C ALA A 242 1.88 31.65 -9.63
N ASP A 243 2.36 31.11 -10.75
CA ASP A 243 1.63 30.21 -11.65
C ASP A 243 1.92 28.71 -11.38
N GLY A 244 2.58 28.39 -10.26
CA GLY A 244 2.99 27.06 -9.83
C GLY A 244 4.46 26.76 -10.05
N MET A 245 4.79 25.48 -10.32
CA MET A 245 6.17 25.06 -10.56
C MET A 245 6.69 25.53 -11.91
N GLU A 246 7.88 26.14 -11.89
CA GLU A 246 8.70 26.34 -13.08
C GLU A 246 9.97 25.47 -12.99
N VAL A 247 10.19 24.59 -13.96
CA VAL A 247 11.44 23.81 -14.07
C VAL A 247 12.52 24.74 -14.62
N ILE A 248 13.38 25.24 -13.72
CA ILE A 248 14.47 26.16 -14.05
C ILE A 248 15.70 25.44 -14.62
N LYS A 249 15.88 24.14 -14.33
CA LYS A 249 17.00 23.34 -14.83
C LYS A 249 16.68 21.86 -14.92
N GLU A 250 17.12 21.22 -16.00
CA GLU A 250 17.28 19.76 -16.06
C GLU A 250 18.77 19.39 -16.16
N ILE A 251 19.14 18.30 -15.50
CA ILE A 251 20.44 17.64 -15.61
C ILE A 251 20.18 16.17 -15.93
N LYS A 252 20.76 15.66 -17.02
CA LYS A 252 20.53 14.29 -17.53
C LYS A 252 21.84 13.50 -17.55
N ASP A 253 21.86 12.36 -16.88
CA ASP A 253 22.99 11.42 -16.85
C ASP A 253 22.55 10.03 -17.28
N SER A 254 22.58 9.75 -18.59
CA SER A 254 22.12 8.50 -19.18
C SER A 254 22.87 7.24 -18.74
N ARG A 255 23.94 7.36 -17.95
CA ARG A 255 24.73 6.22 -17.44
C ARG A 255 24.23 5.72 -16.08
N SER A 256 23.33 6.44 -15.42
CA SER A 256 22.97 6.23 -14.03
C SER A 256 21.45 6.24 -13.84
N GLN A 257 20.92 5.28 -13.08
CA GLN A 257 19.56 5.34 -12.55
C GLN A 257 19.56 6.14 -11.24
N ASN A 258 18.75 7.20 -11.17
CA ASN A 258 18.47 7.93 -9.94
C ASN A 258 17.50 7.10 -9.07
N ILE A 259 17.78 7.03 -7.77
CA ILE A 259 17.11 6.13 -6.83
C ILE A 259 16.42 6.90 -5.69
N ALA A 260 17.15 7.79 -5.05
CA ALA A 260 16.68 8.62 -3.94
C ALA A 260 17.42 9.96 -3.95
N ILE A 261 16.89 10.96 -3.26
CA ILE A 261 17.46 12.29 -3.15
C ILE A 261 17.28 12.83 -1.72
N THR A 262 18.24 13.63 -1.26
CA THR A 262 18.20 14.26 0.06
C THR A 262 18.97 15.58 0.00
N SER A 263 18.55 16.57 0.78
CA SER A 263 19.30 17.80 1.03
C SER A 263 19.83 17.80 2.46
N ILE A 264 21.05 18.32 2.67
CA ILE A 264 21.66 18.57 3.98
C ILE A 264 22.93 19.43 3.81
N ASP A 265 23.17 20.35 4.75
CA ASP A 265 24.51 20.93 4.98
C ASP A 265 25.36 19.85 5.68
N SER A 266 26.13 19.08 4.91
CA SER A 266 26.79 17.89 5.44
C SER A 266 28.10 18.20 6.18
N ASP A 267 28.72 19.35 5.90
CA ASP A 267 29.95 19.80 6.53
C ASP A 267 29.81 21.04 7.42
N ASN A 268 28.58 21.39 7.77
CA ASN A 268 28.20 22.47 8.68
C ASN A 268 28.85 23.81 8.28
N ASP A 269 28.98 24.09 6.98
CA ASP A 269 29.54 25.34 6.44
C ASP A 269 28.46 26.43 6.23
N GLY A 270 27.19 26.08 6.42
CA GLY A 270 26.03 26.92 6.23
C GLY A 270 25.52 26.94 4.78
N ALA A 271 26.06 26.14 3.86
CA ALA A 271 25.50 25.83 2.56
C ALA A 271 24.86 24.44 2.55
N ILE A 272 23.68 24.31 1.94
CA ILE A 272 23.02 23.02 1.79
C ILE A 272 23.52 22.37 0.50
N GLU A 273 23.92 21.10 0.56
CA GLU A 273 24.13 20.28 -0.62
C GLU A 273 22.92 19.40 -0.91
N VAL A 274 22.75 19.03 -2.18
CA VAL A 274 21.80 18.01 -2.61
C VAL A 274 22.54 16.75 -3.03
N TYR A 275 22.26 15.64 -2.34
CA TYR A 275 22.81 14.32 -2.61
C TYR A 275 21.82 13.47 -3.38
N VAL A 276 22.22 13.00 -4.56
CA VAL A 276 21.43 12.08 -5.39
C VAL A 276 22.04 10.69 -5.29
N SER A 277 21.29 9.78 -4.68
CA SER A 277 21.60 8.36 -4.69
C SER A 277 21.38 7.77 -6.09
N ARG A 278 22.44 7.20 -6.67
CA ARG A 278 22.40 6.66 -8.04
C ARG A 278 23.01 5.28 -8.13
N VAL A 279 22.56 4.49 -9.11
CA VAL A 279 23.15 3.20 -9.48
C VAL A 279 23.61 3.22 -10.93
N SER A 280 24.84 2.78 -11.18
CA SER A 280 25.37 2.52 -12.53
C SER A 280 26.04 1.16 -12.55
N GLY A 281 25.70 0.32 -13.53
CA GLY A 281 26.26 -1.04 -13.66
C GLY A 281 26.08 -1.93 -12.41
N GLY A 282 25.02 -1.73 -11.62
CA GLY A 282 24.76 -2.48 -10.39
C GLY A 282 25.62 -2.09 -9.18
N LYS A 283 26.24 -0.90 -9.20
CA LYS A 283 27.04 -0.32 -8.11
C LYS A 283 26.57 1.11 -7.79
N PRO A 284 26.86 1.66 -6.60
CA PRO A 284 26.60 3.07 -6.34
C PRO A 284 27.40 3.95 -7.31
N ALA A 285 26.77 5.03 -7.78
CA ALA A 285 27.37 6.05 -8.63
C ALA A 285 26.85 7.44 -8.23
N SER A 286 26.61 7.63 -6.92
CA SER A 286 25.90 8.77 -6.37
C SER A 286 26.61 10.09 -6.65
N ALA A 287 25.86 11.19 -6.59
CA ALA A 287 26.33 12.52 -6.96
C ALA A 287 25.99 13.56 -5.89
N MET A 288 26.82 14.60 -5.82
CA MET A 288 26.62 15.80 -5.01
C MET A 288 26.36 16.97 -5.95
N LEU A 289 25.33 17.76 -5.65
CA LEU A 289 24.92 18.96 -6.37
C LEU A 289 25.05 20.16 -5.43
N GLU A 290 25.73 21.19 -5.90
CA GLU A 290 25.90 22.48 -5.23
C GLU A 290 25.51 23.62 -6.18
N TYR A 291 25.18 24.79 -5.64
CA TYR A 291 25.09 26.02 -6.42
C TYR A 291 26.46 26.73 -6.40
N LYS A 292 27.24 26.53 -7.46
CA LYS A 292 28.65 26.95 -7.52
C LYS A 292 28.88 27.81 -8.77
N GLY A 293 29.38 29.03 -8.58
CA GLY A 293 29.62 29.97 -9.68
C GLY A 293 28.35 30.49 -10.37
N GLY A 294 27.22 30.57 -9.66
CA GLY A 294 25.94 31.05 -10.21
C GLY A 294 25.16 29.99 -11.01
N ALA A 295 25.43 28.69 -10.79
CA ALA A 295 24.71 27.60 -11.43
C ALA A 295 24.68 26.32 -10.59
N TYR A 296 23.54 25.64 -10.58
CA TYR A 296 23.40 24.29 -10.04
C TYR A 296 24.27 23.33 -10.85
N SER A 297 25.26 22.74 -10.17
CA SER A 297 26.34 21.97 -10.77
C SER A 297 26.57 20.68 -10.00
N ILE A 298 26.77 19.56 -10.70
CA ILE A 298 27.26 18.33 -10.07
C ILE A 298 28.75 18.53 -9.80
N THR A 299 29.13 18.59 -8.54
CA THR A 299 30.50 18.86 -8.09
C THR A 299 31.25 17.58 -7.73
N ALA A 300 30.55 16.59 -7.18
CA ALA A 300 31.06 15.23 -6.99
C ALA A 300 30.19 14.19 -7.70
N SER A 301 30.81 13.14 -8.25
CA SER A 301 30.14 12.05 -8.97
C SER A 301 30.86 10.71 -8.74
N ASN A 302 30.19 9.60 -9.08
CA ASN A 302 30.72 8.24 -8.84
C ASN A 302 31.00 7.95 -7.35
N ILE A 303 30.22 8.55 -6.46
CA ILE A 303 30.33 8.33 -5.02
C ILE A 303 29.86 6.89 -4.71
N ASP A 304 30.75 6.08 -4.14
CA ASP A 304 30.58 4.64 -3.87
C ASP A 304 29.73 4.35 -2.60
N TRP A 305 28.65 5.13 -2.42
CA TRP A 305 27.71 5.05 -1.32
C TRP A 305 26.28 5.33 -1.80
N MET A 306 25.31 4.61 -1.26
CA MET A 306 23.90 5.01 -1.28
C MET A 306 23.66 5.94 -0.09
N LEU A 307 23.08 7.11 -0.34
CA LEU A 307 23.07 8.28 0.55
C LEU A 307 21.65 8.69 0.97
N ARG A 308 21.47 8.99 2.26
CA ARG A 308 20.24 9.59 2.84
C ARG A 308 20.62 10.48 4.05
N ALA A 309 19.97 11.62 4.25
CA ALA A 309 20.04 12.33 5.53
C ALA A 309 19.08 11.67 6.53
N ILE A 310 19.57 11.32 7.72
CA ILE A 310 18.81 10.54 8.71
C ILE A 310 18.90 11.23 10.07
N SER A 311 17.72 11.44 10.68
CA SER A 311 17.57 11.80 12.09
C SER A 311 17.43 10.54 12.95
N VAL A 312 17.89 10.62 14.20
CA VAL A 312 17.60 9.63 15.25
C VAL A 312 17.01 10.37 16.43
N GLU A 313 15.82 9.96 16.87
CA GLU A 313 15.05 10.67 17.88
C GLU A 313 14.79 12.14 17.54
N GLY A 314 14.51 12.48 16.27
CA GLY A 314 14.19 13.86 15.85
C GLY A 314 15.31 14.88 16.11
N LYS A 315 16.54 14.42 16.33
CA LYS A 315 17.74 15.27 16.42
C LYS A 315 18.11 15.82 15.04
N GLU A 316 19.05 16.76 15.00
CA GLU A 316 19.68 17.21 13.76
C GLU A 316 20.07 16.03 12.85
N PRO A 317 19.64 16.03 11.58
CA PRO A 317 19.96 14.94 10.67
C PRO A 317 21.45 14.92 10.34
N VAL A 318 21.95 13.74 9.97
CA VAL A 318 23.32 13.58 9.45
C VAL A 318 23.30 12.83 8.12
N LEU A 319 24.28 13.09 7.25
CA LEU A 319 24.43 12.34 6.02
C LEU A 319 24.90 10.91 6.33
N VAL A 320 24.13 9.92 5.91
CA VAL A 320 24.43 8.50 6.12
C VAL A 320 24.67 7.79 4.79
N GLY A 321 25.66 6.91 4.76
CA GLY A 321 25.98 6.02 3.65
C GLY A 321 25.73 4.55 3.96
N GLN A 322 25.22 3.80 2.96
CA GLN A 322 25.24 2.33 2.93
C GLN A 322 25.88 1.83 1.62
N ARG A 323 26.59 0.69 1.67
CA ARG A 323 27.18 0.09 0.45
C ARG A 323 26.15 -0.74 -0.31
N LEU A 324 26.35 -0.85 -1.62
CA LEU A 324 25.54 -1.67 -2.54
C LEU A 324 26.47 -2.55 -3.39
N ARG A 325 26.10 -3.81 -3.62
CA ARG A 325 26.78 -4.71 -4.57
C ARG A 325 25.80 -5.57 -5.35
N THR A 326 26.14 -5.88 -6.59
CA THR A 326 25.32 -6.67 -7.53
C THR A 326 24.86 -8.03 -6.99
N ILE A 327 25.67 -8.68 -6.12
CA ILE A 327 25.41 -10.04 -5.64
C ILE A 327 24.36 -10.14 -4.53
N ASP A 328 24.37 -9.21 -3.56
CA ASP A 328 23.49 -9.28 -2.36
C ASP A 328 22.66 -8.00 -2.14
N GLY A 329 22.81 -6.98 -2.99
CA GLY A 329 22.17 -5.68 -2.79
C GLY A 329 22.87 -4.83 -1.73
N PHE A 330 22.09 -4.27 -0.82
CA PHE A 330 22.59 -3.42 0.27
C PHE A 330 23.35 -4.27 1.29
N PHE A 331 24.53 -3.80 1.72
CA PHE A 331 25.36 -4.54 2.66
C PHE A 331 26.23 -3.62 3.52
N GLY A 332 26.74 -4.18 4.62
CA GLY A 332 27.59 -3.49 5.58
C GLY A 332 26.83 -2.51 6.48
N ASP A 333 27.55 -2.02 7.48
CA ASP A 333 27.03 -1.08 8.46
C ASP A 333 26.76 0.29 7.84
N LEU A 334 25.82 1.02 8.43
CA LEU A 334 25.58 2.42 8.09
C LEU A 334 26.74 3.30 8.60
N LYS A 335 27.16 4.27 7.78
CA LYS A 335 28.30 5.17 8.08
C LYS A 335 27.87 6.64 8.08
N LYS A 336 28.32 7.41 9.06
CA LYS A 336 28.20 8.88 9.04
C LYS A 336 29.23 9.44 8.05
N LEU A 337 28.76 10.21 7.09
CA LEU A 337 29.56 10.83 6.04
C LEU A 337 29.52 12.36 6.17
N ARG A 338 30.51 13.04 5.60
CA ARG A 338 30.63 14.51 5.54
C ARG A 338 31.33 14.94 4.26
N LYS A 339 30.95 16.08 3.68
CA LYS A 339 31.69 16.74 2.58
C LYS A 339 33.12 17.06 3.01
N GLU A 340 34.07 16.81 2.12
CA GLU A 340 35.48 17.19 2.26
C GLU A 340 36.01 17.55 0.86
N GLY A 341 35.95 18.84 0.51
CA GLY A 341 36.21 19.31 -0.85
C GLY A 341 35.13 18.83 -1.83
N ASP A 342 35.52 18.48 -3.06
CA ASP A 342 34.59 17.96 -4.08
C ASP A 342 34.31 16.43 -3.89
N GLY A 343 34.07 15.98 -2.64
CA GLY A 343 33.89 14.57 -2.29
C GLY A 343 33.35 14.31 -0.89
N LEU A 344 33.19 13.03 -0.52
CA LEU A 344 32.69 12.60 0.80
C LEU A 344 33.72 11.75 1.57
N LYS A 345 33.72 11.91 2.89
CA LYS A 345 34.56 11.17 3.84
C LYS A 345 33.72 10.43 4.88
N GLU A 346 34.15 9.21 5.21
CA GLU A 346 33.64 8.48 6.37
C GLU A 346 34.16 9.12 7.66
N VAL A 347 33.23 9.53 8.53
CA VAL A 347 33.53 10.14 9.84
C VAL A 347 33.53 9.07 10.93
N SER A 348 32.50 8.20 10.94
CA SER A 348 32.32 7.13 11.92
C SER A 348 31.23 6.16 11.47
N SER A 349 31.03 5.06 12.22
CA SER A 349 29.79 4.28 12.09
C SER A 349 28.58 5.08 12.57
N PHE A 350 27.44 4.88 11.91
CA PHE A 350 26.15 5.38 12.37
C PHE A 350 25.67 4.58 13.59
N GLU A 351 24.86 5.20 14.45
CA GLU A 351 24.45 4.59 15.73
C GLU A 351 23.34 3.54 15.60
N VAL A 352 22.69 3.47 14.44
CA VAL A 352 21.64 2.50 14.11
C VAL A 352 22.22 1.37 13.26
N GLU A 353 22.28 0.16 13.82
CA GLU A 353 22.37 -1.09 13.05
C GLU A 353 21.01 -1.36 12.37
N LEU A 354 20.97 -2.02 11.20
CA LEU A 354 19.70 -2.34 10.53
C LEU A 354 19.25 -3.81 10.74
N PRO A 355 17.93 -4.07 10.93
CA PRO A 355 17.37 -5.41 10.83
C PRO A 355 17.63 -6.03 9.45
N LYS A 356 17.65 -7.36 9.39
CA LYS A 356 17.80 -8.08 8.12
C LYS A 356 16.69 -7.68 7.14
N ASN A 357 17.07 -7.39 5.89
CA ASN A 357 16.22 -6.91 4.79
C ASN A 357 15.73 -5.45 4.92
N VAL A 358 16.11 -4.71 5.97
CA VAL A 358 15.94 -3.25 6.01
C VAL A 358 17.17 -2.60 5.38
N ASN A 359 16.95 -1.58 4.54
CA ASN A 359 18.01 -0.79 3.91
C ASN A 359 17.87 0.69 4.29
N ILE A 360 18.86 1.51 3.92
CA ILE A 360 18.93 2.94 4.25
C ILE A 360 17.67 3.75 3.87
N PHE A 361 16.89 3.32 2.87
CA PHE A 361 15.68 3.98 2.38
C PHE A 361 14.37 3.34 2.88
N GLY A 362 14.42 2.60 3.99
CA GLY A 362 13.29 1.77 4.46
C GLY A 362 12.95 1.86 5.94
N PHE A 363 13.39 2.90 6.66
CA PHE A 363 13.15 3.04 8.10
C PHE A 363 13.08 4.48 8.64
N GLU A 364 12.55 4.62 9.85
CA GLU A 364 12.72 5.76 10.77
C GLU A 364 13.18 5.26 12.15
N ALA A 365 13.99 6.04 12.86
CA ALA A 365 14.59 5.67 14.16
C ALA A 365 14.16 6.62 15.29
N PHE A 366 13.15 6.23 16.05
CA PHE A 366 12.56 7.05 17.13
C PHE A 366 11.73 6.20 18.10
N SER A 367 11.35 6.77 19.24
CA SER A 367 10.45 6.14 20.20
C SER A 367 8.98 6.42 19.85
N LEU A 368 8.26 5.43 19.31
CA LEU A 368 6.82 5.52 19.07
C LEU A 368 6.02 5.05 20.28
N THR A 369 6.51 4.03 20.99
CA THR A 369 5.87 3.47 22.19
C THR A 369 6.13 4.25 23.49
N GLY A 370 6.93 5.32 23.43
CA GLY A 370 7.31 6.12 24.61
C GLY A 370 8.41 5.50 25.48
N GLY A 371 9.13 4.51 24.95
CA GLY A 371 10.27 3.84 25.59
C GLY A 371 11.62 4.17 24.95
N ALA A 372 12.49 3.18 24.79
CA ALA A 372 13.75 3.29 24.06
C ALA A 372 13.52 3.50 22.56
N THR A 373 14.53 3.99 21.84
CA THR A 373 14.49 4.18 20.38
C THR A 373 14.17 2.88 19.65
N GLU A 374 13.13 2.92 18.81
CA GLU A 374 12.68 1.82 17.97
C GLU A 374 13.04 2.08 16.51
N LEU A 375 12.97 1.05 15.67
CA LEU A 375 12.93 1.22 14.22
C LEU A 375 11.53 0.93 13.70
N ALA A 376 10.90 1.95 13.11
CA ALA A 376 9.73 1.77 12.26
C ALA A 376 10.19 1.46 10.84
N ALA A 377 9.71 0.36 10.26
CA ALA A 377 10.00 -0.05 8.90
C ALA A 377 8.82 -0.82 8.29
N LEU A 378 8.88 -1.10 6.98
CA LEU A 378 7.93 -1.97 6.29
C LEU A 378 8.52 -3.37 6.12
N ASP A 379 7.72 -4.41 6.38
CA ASP A 379 8.12 -5.79 6.11
C ASP A 379 8.01 -6.15 4.62
N SER A 380 8.46 -7.34 4.22
CA SER A 380 8.37 -7.81 2.82
C SER A 380 6.94 -8.00 2.30
N ARG A 381 5.91 -7.83 3.14
CA ARG A 381 4.48 -7.84 2.79
C ARG A 381 3.83 -6.46 2.97
N GLN A 382 4.66 -5.44 3.19
CA GLN A 382 4.36 -4.01 3.30
C GLN A 382 3.47 -3.63 4.50
N TYR A 383 3.60 -4.39 5.59
CA TYR A 383 3.05 -4.03 6.89
C TYR A 383 4.05 -3.19 7.67
N LEU A 384 3.58 -2.10 8.29
CA LEU A 384 4.37 -1.38 9.28
C LEU A 384 4.74 -2.33 10.41
N THR A 385 6.02 -2.37 10.73
CA THR A 385 6.64 -3.24 11.71
C THR A 385 7.55 -2.39 12.60
N LEU A 386 7.42 -2.53 13.92
CA LEU A 386 8.34 -1.90 14.87
C LEU A 386 9.34 -2.94 15.34
N TYR A 387 10.59 -2.51 15.45
CA TYR A 387 11.66 -3.26 16.07
C TYR A 387 12.15 -2.52 17.30
N SER A 388 12.13 -3.18 18.46
CA SER A 388 12.77 -2.69 19.67
C SER A 388 14.19 -3.26 19.79
N PRO A 389 15.13 -2.53 20.41
CA PRO A 389 16.49 -3.01 20.61
C PRO A 389 16.50 -4.18 21.58
N LYS A 390 17.37 -5.16 21.35
CA LYS A 390 17.61 -6.25 22.32
C LYS A 390 18.38 -5.73 23.54
N ASN A 391 18.35 -6.50 24.63
CA ASN A 391 19.21 -6.27 25.78
C ASN A 391 20.67 -6.09 25.33
N GLU A 392 21.38 -5.13 25.93
CA GLU A 392 22.71 -4.64 25.53
C GLU A 392 22.76 -3.80 24.23
N GLY A 393 21.62 -3.46 23.62
CA GLY A 393 21.53 -2.51 22.51
C GLY A 393 22.06 -2.99 21.16
N ARG A 394 22.45 -4.26 21.03
CA ARG A 394 22.91 -4.85 19.77
C ARG A 394 21.87 -5.76 19.14
N GLY A 395 21.52 -5.45 17.89
CA GLY A 395 20.49 -6.13 17.13
C GLY A 395 19.05 -5.93 17.63
N TRP A 396 18.13 -6.36 16.78
CA TRP A 396 16.71 -5.99 16.85
C TRP A 396 15.80 -7.18 17.14
N ALA A 397 14.69 -6.92 17.84
CA ALA A 397 13.56 -7.84 17.99
C ALA A 397 12.29 -7.15 17.49
N GLN A 398 11.47 -7.83 16.70
CA GLN A 398 10.18 -7.32 16.28
C GLN A 398 9.25 -7.22 17.50
N SER A 399 8.80 -6.02 17.84
CA SER A 399 7.91 -5.75 18.97
C SER A 399 6.45 -5.64 18.53
N TYR A 400 6.21 -5.08 17.34
CA TYR A 400 4.87 -4.89 16.79
C TYR A 400 4.84 -5.13 15.28
N LYS A 401 3.68 -5.54 14.77
CA LYS A 401 3.34 -5.55 13.35
C LYS A 401 1.88 -5.14 13.19
N SER A 402 1.65 -4.16 12.33
CA SER A 402 0.33 -3.62 12.01
C SER A 402 -0.60 -4.63 11.32
N ALA A 403 -1.89 -4.44 11.53
CA ALA A 403 -2.95 -5.13 10.78
C ALA A 403 -3.17 -4.52 9.37
N ASP A 404 -2.86 -3.23 9.21
CA ASP A 404 -3.02 -2.47 7.98
C ASP A 404 -1.81 -2.59 7.03
N TYR A 405 -2.10 -2.55 5.73
CA TYR A 405 -1.10 -2.40 4.68
C TYR A 405 -0.82 -0.92 4.45
N TYR A 406 0.46 -0.52 4.42
CA TYR A 406 0.88 0.86 4.18
C TYR A 406 1.76 0.99 2.94
N GLY A 407 2.77 0.12 2.84
CA GLY A 407 3.86 0.29 1.87
C GLY A 407 3.51 -0.07 0.43
N GLY A 408 4.56 -0.35 -0.33
CA GLY A 408 4.45 -0.60 -1.75
C GLY A 408 4.95 0.61 -2.54
N THR A 409 5.84 0.30 -3.47
CA THR A 409 6.58 1.26 -4.28
C THR A 409 6.69 0.77 -5.72
N LEU A 410 6.64 1.70 -6.65
CA LEU A 410 7.06 1.46 -8.05
C LEU A 410 8.52 1.89 -8.28
N ASN A 411 9.20 2.45 -7.27
CA ASN A 411 10.63 2.76 -7.33
C ASN A 411 11.42 1.46 -7.12
N LEU A 412 11.73 0.79 -8.21
CA LEU A 412 12.36 -0.52 -8.26
C LEU A 412 13.80 -0.40 -8.77
N MET A 413 14.76 -0.67 -7.90
CA MET A 413 16.18 -0.71 -8.24
C MET A 413 16.54 -2.07 -8.84
N LYS A 414 17.06 -2.09 -10.07
CA LYS A 414 17.64 -3.30 -10.67
C LYS A 414 19.15 -3.37 -10.37
N LEU A 415 19.59 -4.48 -9.78
CA LEU A 415 21.02 -4.71 -9.54
C LEU A 415 21.78 -5.20 -10.77
N ARG A 416 21.08 -5.83 -11.73
CA ARG A 416 21.71 -6.43 -12.92
C ARG A 416 20.81 -6.26 -14.14
N GLU A 417 21.40 -5.79 -15.22
CA GLU A 417 20.78 -5.74 -16.55
C GLU A 417 20.36 -7.14 -17.04
N ALA A 418 19.37 -7.19 -17.93
CA ALA A 418 18.89 -8.42 -18.56
C ALA A 418 19.93 -8.98 -19.56
N GLY A 419 20.85 -9.81 -19.07
CA GLY A 419 21.85 -10.55 -19.87
C GLY A 419 21.69 -12.07 -19.77
N ASN A 420 22.75 -12.82 -20.08
CA ASN A 420 22.77 -14.30 -20.18
C ASN A 420 22.65 -15.07 -18.84
N GLY A 421 21.77 -14.66 -17.93
CA GLY A 421 21.48 -15.38 -16.68
C GLY A 421 20.19 -14.86 -16.04
N PRO A 422 19.68 -15.50 -14.97
CA PRO A 422 18.44 -15.08 -14.31
C PRO A 422 18.53 -13.63 -13.80
N GLU A 423 17.51 -12.82 -14.10
CA GLU A 423 17.40 -11.45 -13.60
C GLU A 423 17.29 -11.48 -12.07
N SER A 424 18.04 -10.62 -11.38
CA SER A 424 17.90 -10.48 -9.92
C SER A 424 16.55 -9.83 -9.63
N ALA A 425 15.81 -10.32 -8.63
CA ALA A 425 14.61 -9.64 -8.17
C ALA A 425 14.93 -8.17 -7.83
N PRO A 426 14.13 -7.19 -8.30
CA PRO A 426 14.39 -5.79 -8.03
C PRO A 426 14.27 -5.49 -6.54
N ILE A 427 15.06 -4.54 -6.05
CA ILE A 427 14.95 -4.04 -4.68
C ILE A 427 13.94 -2.90 -4.67
N SER A 428 12.89 -3.07 -3.87
CA SER A 428 11.92 -2.01 -3.57
C SER A 428 12.56 -0.91 -2.73
N ILE A 429 12.39 0.33 -3.17
CA ILE A 429 12.80 1.54 -2.45
C ILE A 429 11.52 2.19 -1.92
N GLU A 430 11.15 1.85 -0.68
CA GLU A 430 9.86 2.26 -0.10
C GLU A 430 9.78 3.79 0.08
N GLY A 431 10.88 4.44 0.45
CA GLY A 431 10.99 5.88 0.56
C GLY A 431 10.96 6.36 2.01
N ARG A 432 10.50 7.60 2.21
CA ARG A 432 10.59 8.26 3.51
C ARG A 432 9.44 7.91 4.45
N PHE A 433 9.81 7.99 5.72
CA PHE A 433 8.99 7.96 6.92
C PHE A 433 9.42 9.22 7.69
N PHE A 434 8.55 9.82 8.48
CA PHE A 434 8.88 10.99 9.31
C PHE A 434 8.42 10.76 10.74
N SER A 435 9.19 11.26 11.71
CA SER A 435 8.81 11.31 13.12
C SER A 435 8.76 12.76 13.61
N ALA A 436 7.62 13.18 14.15
CA ALA A 436 7.41 14.54 14.67
C ALA A 436 6.41 14.52 15.84
N ASP A 437 6.59 15.42 16.81
CA ASP A 437 5.59 15.72 17.84
C ASP A 437 4.66 16.78 17.24
N MET A 438 3.48 16.36 16.78
CA MET A 438 2.60 17.20 15.97
C MET A 438 1.49 17.88 16.76
N ASP A 439 1.12 17.34 17.93
CA ASP A 439 0.10 17.89 18.82
C ASP A 439 0.68 18.55 20.08
N GLY A 440 1.99 18.41 20.33
CA GLY A 440 2.70 19.00 21.44
C GLY A 440 2.59 18.20 22.75
N ASP A 441 2.19 16.93 22.70
CA ASP A 441 2.06 16.09 23.90
C ASP A 441 3.38 15.53 24.44
N GLY A 442 4.49 15.72 23.70
CA GLY A 442 5.84 15.26 24.05
C GLY A 442 6.18 13.86 23.53
N LYS A 443 5.25 13.17 22.84
CA LYS A 443 5.51 11.96 22.05
C LYS A 443 5.64 12.32 20.58
N LYS A 444 5.93 11.32 19.73
CA LYS A 444 6.06 11.51 18.29
C LYS A 444 5.13 10.59 17.53
N GLU A 445 4.55 11.16 16.51
CA GLU A 445 3.76 10.50 15.49
C GLU A 445 4.69 9.90 14.44
N LEU A 446 4.32 8.72 13.93
CA LEU A 446 4.83 8.25 12.65
C LEU A 446 3.99 8.85 11.53
N ILE A 447 4.58 9.65 10.66
CA ILE A 447 3.96 10.03 9.38
C ILE A 447 4.49 9.14 8.25
N ILE A 448 3.58 8.46 7.56
CA ILE A 448 3.88 7.46 6.53
C ILE A 448 2.89 7.57 5.35
N LYS A 449 3.35 7.27 4.14
CA LYS A 449 2.45 7.09 2.99
C LYS A 449 1.74 5.73 3.03
N LYS A 450 0.46 5.71 2.65
CA LYS A 450 -0.34 4.51 2.39
C LYS A 450 -0.72 4.48 0.91
N ASN A 451 -0.23 3.50 0.16
CA ASN A 451 -0.59 3.31 -1.25
C ASN A 451 -1.54 2.10 -1.38
N THR A 452 -2.61 2.20 -2.16
CA THR A 452 -3.59 1.12 -2.37
C THR A 452 -3.33 0.38 -3.69
N PRO A 453 -2.94 -0.91 -3.67
CA PRO A 453 -2.57 -1.65 -4.87
C PRO A 453 -3.70 -1.80 -5.92
N GLY A 454 -3.34 -1.64 -7.19
CA GLY A 454 -4.19 -1.91 -8.35
C GLY A 454 -3.97 -3.30 -8.97
N GLY A 455 -4.76 -3.63 -10.01
CA GLY A 455 -4.61 -4.87 -10.78
C GLY A 455 -4.80 -6.14 -9.93
N LEU A 456 -3.76 -6.99 -9.88
CA LEU A 456 -3.72 -8.20 -9.04
C LEU A 456 -3.57 -7.89 -7.53
N GLY A 457 -3.50 -6.60 -7.16
CA GLY A 457 -3.42 -6.15 -5.79
C GLY A 457 -2.21 -6.73 -5.06
N ARG A 458 -2.46 -7.39 -3.93
CA ARG A 458 -1.44 -7.99 -3.05
C ARG A 458 -1.18 -9.48 -3.31
N SER A 459 -1.69 -10.02 -4.42
CA SER A 459 -1.41 -11.39 -4.87
C SER A 459 -0.12 -11.49 -5.68
N ALA A 460 0.45 -10.37 -6.13
CA ALA A 460 1.80 -10.27 -6.65
C ALA A 460 2.76 -9.83 -5.54
N ASP A 461 4.02 -10.30 -5.59
CA ASP A 461 5.05 -9.92 -4.61
C ASP A 461 5.36 -8.41 -4.65
N VAL A 462 5.30 -7.81 -5.84
CA VAL A 462 5.41 -6.37 -6.06
C VAL A 462 4.18 -5.89 -6.86
N PRO A 463 3.40 -4.92 -6.38
CA PRO A 463 2.29 -4.35 -7.14
C PRO A 463 2.77 -3.69 -8.44
N ALA A 464 2.07 -3.95 -9.55
CA ALA A 464 2.38 -3.35 -10.85
C ALA A 464 1.73 -1.96 -11.06
N SER A 465 0.90 -1.49 -10.12
CA SER A 465 0.16 -0.23 -10.17
C SER A 465 -0.46 0.05 -8.79
N PHE A 466 -0.80 1.31 -8.52
CA PHE A 466 -1.61 1.72 -7.35
C PHE A 466 -2.82 2.53 -7.84
N LYS A 467 -3.96 2.37 -7.16
CA LYS A 467 -5.22 3.07 -7.46
C LYS A 467 -5.29 4.42 -6.75
N THR A 468 -4.89 4.45 -5.49
CA THR A 468 -4.90 5.66 -4.66
C THR A 468 -3.69 5.68 -3.74
N GLY A 469 -3.35 6.88 -3.26
CA GLY A 469 -2.42 7.08 -2.15
C GLY A 469 -2.93 8.12 -1.16
N GLU A 470 -2.47 8.05 0.08
CA GLU A 470 -2.71 9.04 1.15
C GLU A 470 -1.51 9.10 2.09
N ILE A 471 -1.34 10.20 2.82
CA ILE A 471 -0.38 10.30 3.93
C ILE A 471 -1.15 10.17 5.24
N ILE A 472 -0.62 9.40 6.20
CA ILE A 472 -1.27 9.08 7.47
C ILE A 472 -0.31 9.37 8.62
N SER A 473 -0.83 9.98 9.68
CA SER A 473 -0.16 10.09 10.98
C SER A 473 -0.69 9.04 11.96
N LEU A 474 0.23 8.37 12.66
CA LEU A 474 -0.04 7.31 13.62
C LEU A 474 0.64 7.59 14.96
N SER A 475 -0.09 7.50 16.06
CA SER A 475 0.48 7.42 17.42
C SER A 475 0.30 6.02 18.01
N TRP A 476 0.97 5.74 19.12
CA TRP A 476 0.81 4.46 19.83
C TRP A 476 -0.39 4.48 20.79
N ASP A 477 -1.38 3.63 20.54
CA ASP A 477 -2.40 3.28 21.53
C ASP A 477 -1.82 2.24 22.50
N ALA A 478 -1.39 2.73 23.67
CA ALA A 478 -0.86 1.90 24.75
C ALA A 478 -1.91 0.98 25.41
N VAL A 479 -3.21 1.24 25.24
CA VAL A 479 -4.28 0.39 25.77
C VAL A 479 -4.59 -0.75 24.80
N GLY A 480 -4.68 -0.46 23.51
CA GLY A 480 -4.85 -1.46 22.45
C GLY A 480 -3.58 -2.24 22.10
N GLY A 481 -2.39 -1.73 22.46
CA GLY A 481 -1.10 -2.32 22.07
C GLY A 481 -0.86 -2.24 20.56
N THR A 482 -1.29 -1.15 19.93
CA THR A 482 -1.35 -0.99 18.47
C THR A 482 -1.12 0.46 18.07
N THR A 483 -0.83 0.71 16.79
CA THR A 483 -0.91 2.05 16.22
C THR A 483 -2.37 2.49 16.05
N SER A 484 -2.69 3.74 16.42
CA SER A 484 -3.95 4.41 16.11
C SER A 484 -3.72 5.49 15.04
N GLU A 485 -4.70 5.70 14.16
CA GLU A 485 -4.69 6.84 13.22
C GLU A 485 -5.10 8.13 13.94
N ASN A 486 -4.29 9.17 13.78
CA ASN A 486 -4.62 10.52 14.26
C ASN A 486 -5.31 11.32 13.17
N TRP A 487 -4.72 11.31 11.97
CA TRP A 487 -5.22 11.97 10.78
C TRP A 487 -4.69 11.30 9.51
N ARG A 488 -5.36 11.56 8.39
CA ARG A 488 -4.89 11.24 7.03
C ARG A 488 -5.24 12.35 6.06
N THR A 489 -4.47 12.48 4.98
CA THR A 489 -4.82 13.37 3.86
C THR A 489 -6.06 12.86 3.13
N LYS A 490 -6.65 13.71 2.28
CA LYS A 490 -7.54 13.21 1.21
C LYS A 490 -6.75 12.22 0.33
N GLN A 491 -7.43 11.20 -0.15
CA GLN A 491 -6.83 10.27 -1.12
C GLN A 491 -6.59 10.97 -2.46
N VAL A 492 -5.40 10.78 -3.00
CA VAL A 492 -5.07 11.10 -4.40
C VAL A 492 -5.27 9.86 -5.26
N GLU A 493 -5.66 10.04 -6.53
CA GLU A 493 -5.62 8.96 -7.52
C GLU A 493 -4.17 8.68 -7.94
N GLY A 494 -3.82 7.41 -8.11
CA GLY A 494 -2.49 6.95 -8.50
C GLY A 494 -1.61 6.50 -7.33
N TYR A 495 -0.31 6.79 -7.45
CA TYR A 495 0.77 6.29 -6.59
C TYR A 495 1.53 7.47 -5.95
N ILE A 496 1.57 7.57 -4.62
CA ILE A 496 2.50 8.50 -3.96
C ILE A 496 3.90 7.88 -4.01
N SER A 497 4.76 8.43 -4.86
CA SER A 497 6.14 7.95 -5.00
C SER A 497 7.01 8.39 -3.84
N ASP A 498 6.85 9.63 -3.39
CA ASP A 498 7.59 10.21 -2.27
C ASP A 498 6.82 11.38 -1.67
N PHE A 499 7.17 11.79 -0.46
CA PHE A 499 6.63 12.98 0.20
C PHE A 499 7.64 13.53 1.20
N PHE A 500 7.48 14.80 1.56
CA PHE A 500 8.16 15.39 2.72
C PHE A 500 7.23 16.32 3.49
N ILE A 501 7.66 16.62 4.71
CA ILE A 501 7.09 17.66 5.57
C ILE A 501 8.16 18.74 5.71
N ASP A 502 7.83 19.97 5.35
CA ASP A 502 8.69 21.15 5.45
C ASP A 502 7.83 22.42 5.36
N ASP A 503 8.38 23.57 5.79
CA ASP A 503 7.83 24.91 5.51
C ASP A 503 8.31 25.32 4.11
N LEU A 504 7.45 25.18 3.09
CA LEU A 504 7.86 25.39 1.70
C LEU A 504 7.69 26.84 1.24
N ASP A 505 6.71 27.57 1.78
CA ASP A 505 6.43 28.96 1.42
C ASP A 505 7.06 30.00 2.37
N GLY A 506 7.66 29.55 3.48
CA GLY A 506 8.40 30.37 4.44
C GLY A 506 7.50 31.10 5.44
N ASP A 507 6.23 30.72 5.57
CA ASP A 507 5.27 31.38 6.45
C ASP A 507 5.22 30.84 7.89
N GLY A 508 6.05 29.83 8.19
CA GLY A 508 6.19 29.21 9.51
C GLY A 508 5.24 28.05 9.78
N ASN A 509 4.34 27.70 8.85
CA ASN A 509 3.56 26.47 8.92
C ASN A 509 4.34 25.28 8.34
N GLN A 510 3.81 24.06 8.49
CA GLN A 510 4.38 22.87 7.86
C GLN A 510 3.41 22.35 6.79
N GLU A 511 3.95 22.03 5.61
CA GLU A 511 3.20 21.41 4.52
C GLU A 511 3.58 19.94 4.31
N VAL A 512 2.58 19.07 4.13
CA VAL A 512 2.78 17.78 3.46
C VAL A 512 2.85 18.04 1.96
N THR A 513 4.05 17.91 1.40
CA THR A 513 4.27 17.98 -0.05
C THR A 513 4.42 16.56 -0.61
N MET A 514 3.46 16.12 -1.42
CA MET A 514 3.40 14.78 -2.03
C MET A 514 3.82 14.81 -3.50
N LEU A 515 4.62 13.83 -3.92
CA LEU A 515 4.89 13.51 -5.32
C LEU A 515 3.99 12.35 -5.74
N VAL A 516 3.08 12.61 -6.67
CA VAL A 516 2.07 11.65 -7.12
C VAL A 516 2.35 11.26 -8.56
N VAL A 517 2.31 9.97 -8.86
CA VAL A 517 2.41 9.39 -10.21
C VAL A 517 1.04 8.88 -10.64
N THR A 518 0.60 9.23 -11.84
CA THR A 518 -0.65 8.78 -12.45
C THR A 518 -0.43 8.12 -13.81
N GLY A 519 -1.46 7.44 -14.32
CA GLY A 519 -1.41 6.67 -15.55
C GLY A 519 -0.91 5.23 -15.35
N THR A 520 -0.94 4.43 -16.42
CA THR A 520 -0.32 3.09 -16.44
C THR A 520 0.28 2.82 -17.82
N GLU A 521 1.52 2.34 -17.86
CA GLU A 521 2.23 2.04 -19.13
C GLU A 521 1.54 0.94 -19.96
N ARG A 522 0.68 0.13 -19.33
CA ARG A 522 0.04 -1.04 -19.95
C ARG A 522 -1.22 -0.71 -20.77
N LEU A 523 -1.74 0.51 -20.70
CA LEU A 523 -3.02 0.91 -21.33
C LEU A 523 -2.90 2.25 -22.07
N PHE A 524 -1.89 2.39 -22.93
CA PHE A 524 -1.68 3.52 -23.85
C PHE A 524 -1.41 4.90 -23.22
N GLY A 525 -1.27 5.00 -21.90
CA GLY A 525 -0.90 6.25 -21.21
C GLY A 525 0.59 6.34 -20.91
N THR A 526 1.20 7.51 -21.14
CA THR A 526 2.47 7.85 -20.49
C THR A 526 2.26 8.00 -18.99
N LEU A 527 3.20 7.52 -18.17
CA LEU A 527 3.23 7.89 -16.76
C LEU A 527 3.46 9.40 -16.65
N LYS A 528 2.77 10.02 -15.70
CA LYS A 528 2.90 11.44 -15.38
C LYS A 528 3.09 11.63 -13.90
N SER A 529 3.82 12.65 -13.50
CA SER A 529 3.95 13.06 -12.11
C SER A 529 3.38 14.46 -11.88
N TYR A 530 2.81 14.70 -10.72
CA TYR A 530 2.52 16.05 -10.23
C TYR A 530 2.89 16.14 -8.75
N ILE A 531 3.14 17.37 -8.29
CA ILE A 531 3.33 17.65 -6.86
C ILE A 531 2.03 18.23 -6.30
N LEU A 532 1.71 17.91 -5.05
CA LEU A 532 0.53 18.37 -4.35
C LEU A 532 0.91 18.73 -2.91
N SER A 533 0.75 20.02 -2.56
CA SER A 533 1.08 20.53 -1.23
C SER A 533 -0.18 20.93 -0.46
N HIS A 534 -0.19 20.63 0.84
CA HIS A 534 -1.24 21.00 1.78
C HIS A 534 -0.63 21.36 3.14
N ARG A 535 -1.16 22.42 3.76
CA ARG A 535 -0.88 22.75 5.16
C ARG A 535 -1.36 21.64 6.09
N ILE A 536 -0.53 21.35 7.09
CA ILE A 536 -0.88 20.51 8.23
C ILE A 536 -1.52 21.40 9.29
N SER A 537 -2.82 21.69 9.12
CA SER A 537 -3.60 22.43 10.12
C SER A 537 -4.23 21.45 11.11
N LEU A 538 -3.55 21.23 12.23
CA LEU A 538 -4.01 20.41 13.37
C LEU A 538 -4.69 21.28 14.43
#